data_AF-A0AB74TT38-F1
#
_entry.id   AF-A0AB74TT38-F1
#
_cell.length_a   1.000
_cell.length_b   1.000
_cell.length_c   1.000
_cell.angle_alpha   90.00
_cell.angle_beta   90.00
_cell.angle_gamma   90.00
#
_symmetry.space_group_name_H-M   'P 1'
#
loop_
_entity.id
_entity.type
_entity.pdbx_description
1 polymer ?
#
loop_
_entity_poly.entity_id
_entity_poly.type
_entity_poly.pdbx_seq_one_letter_code
_entity_poly.pdbx_strand_id
1 'polypeptide(L)'
;MGKNDVAGLYFSISEMSDSFSVMDAVKKIDHSALYEHTSSHMGSVYRGRIESVLDAYKAWFIYMYEEGKHAILTATIVHGDKQDKEIDFTPKVTNLRPNEAKTPNIDFDIVGRFSVYVMGDEDTDDIDNQLLSIDQELNDLTQVSKEEYELRGKFSHVTAYIEQVYAKLATSFDHFAIDLKYYTHSPKIDYHSKSSQKKTDITTKASITTSPMTVNYMEVINQVLSKVDDSAVEAAMDDIATTYRGNQTAVFDVIKAYYLHSYEEEQYNAFVGTIRNSNTDQMNQKLLRVNQSAIEDIDFDVIARFSLFPLGIDQYHDVIQQARDEGKNRGLVIQDLDIYGTNLSGSVQDVMDFFEDVYELTATHTDQFAIEIIVKATSWMNHTTMDLSHD
;
A
#
# COMPACT_ATOMS: atom_id res chain seq x y z
N MET A 1 23.29 -8.73 -22.19
CA MET A 1 23.25 -7.99 -20.92
C MET A 1 22.68 -6.63 -21.24
N GLY A 2 21.38 -6.46 -21.00
CA GLY A 2 20.64 -5.24 -21.32
C GLY A 2 20.92 -4.13 -20.31
N LYS A 3 20.81 -2.88 -20.76
CA LYS A 3 21.22 -1.66 -20.05
C LYS A 3 20.24 -1.18 -18.95
N ASN A 4 19.15 -1.89 -18.65
CA ASN A 4 17.97 -1.32 -17.98
C ASN A 4 17.35 -2.26 -16.92
N ASP A 5 18.08 -2.62 -15.87
CA ASP A 5 17.61 -3.56 -14.81
C ASP A 5 17.53 -2.87 -13.43
N VAL A 6 16.91 -1.69 -13.39
CA VAL A 6 16.65 -0.96 -12.14
C VAL A 6 15.24 -1.28 -11.67
N ALA A 7 15.17 -1.85 -10.47
CA ALA A 7 13.95 -2.02 -9.70
C ALA A 7 13.79 -0.85 -8.72
N GLY A 8 12.56 -0.39 -8.58
CA GLY A 8 12.12 0.52 -7.55
C GLY A 8 11.39 -0.20 -6.44
N LEU A 9 11.52 0.32 -5.21
CA LEU A 9 10.73 -0.13 -4.08
C LEU A 9 10.41 1.05 -3.18
N TYR A 10 9.12 1.37 -3.05
CA TYR A 10 8.63 2.19 -1.95
C TYR A 10 8.13 1.28 -0.83
N PHE A 11 8.40 1.61 0.43
CA PHE A 11 7.82 0.89 1.56
C PHE A 11 7.61 1.77 2.80
N SER A 12 6.65 1.38 3.64
CA SER A 12 6.36 1.99 4.94
C SER A 12 6.11 0.91 5.98
N ILE A 13 6.43 1.21 7.23
CA ILE A 13 6.19 0.30 8.37
C ILE A 13 5.38 1.04 9.42
N SER A 14 4.46 0.32 10.06
CA SER A 14 3.68 0.78 11.20
C SER A 14 3.73 -0.29 12.28
N GLU A 15 4.32 0.03 13.42
CA GLU A 15 4.43 -0.86 14.60
C GLU A 15 3.37 -0.46 15.64
N MET A 16 2.55 -1.39 16.11
CA MET A 16 1.53 -1.11 17.11
C MET A 16 2.16 -1.10 18.51
N SER A 17 2.95 -0.07 18.79
CA SER A 17 3.62 0.13 20.06
C SER A 17 3.73 1.62 20.42
N ASP A 18 3.92 1.89 21.71
CA ASP A 18 4.09 3.26 22.23
C ASP A 18 5.52 3.80 22.02
N SER A 19 6.42 3.02 21.39
CA SER A 19 7.84 3.37 21.20
C SER A 19 8.27 3.17 19.75
N PHE A 20 8.71 4.24 19.07
CA PHE A 20 9.13 4.18 17.67
C PHE A 20 10.59 3.72 17.52
N SER A 21 10.86 2.39 17.51
CA SER A 21 12.22 1.83 17.34
C SER A 21 12.76 1.84 15.90
N VAL A 22 11.97 2.34 14.94
CA VAL A 22 12.29 2.34 13.50
C VAL A 22 13.65 2.93 13.16
N MET A 23 14.02 4.04 13.81
CA MET A 23 15.26 4.76 13.48
C MET A 23 16.53 3.97 13.83
N ASP A 24 16.48 3.10 14.82
CA ASP A 24 17.64 2.26 15.18
C ASP A 24 17.81 1.09 14.21
N ALA A 25 16.74 0.64 13.56
CA ALA A 25 16.80 -0.35 12.50
C ALA A 25 17.43 0.26 11.23
N VAL A 26 17.00 1.45 10.80
CA VAL A 26 17.48 2.10 9.57
C VAL A 26 19.01 2.25 9.57
N LYS A 27 19.59 2.67 10.70
CA LYS A 27 21.04 2.91 10.86
C LYS A 27 21.90 1.65 10.70
N LYS A 28 21.31 0.45 10.82
CA LYS A 28 22.04 -0.83 10.73
C LYS A 28 22.14 -1.37 9.29
N ILE A 29 21.44 -0.74 8.36
CA ILE A 29 21.24 -1.28 7.01
C ILE A 29 22.36 -0.79 6.11
N ASP A 30 22.93 -1.71 5.36
CA ASP A 30 23.93 -1.44 4.35
C ASP A 30 23.24 -1.13 3.01
N HIS A 31 23.31 0.15 2.62
CA HIS A 31 22.78 0.64 1.35
C HIS A 31 23.82 0.67 0.22
N SER A 32 25.03 0.15 0.43
CA SER A 32 26.15 0.26 -0.54
C SER A 32 25.90 -0.40 -1.90
N ALA A 33 24.95 -1.34 -1.96
CA ALA A 33 24.55 -2.03 -3.18
C ALA A 33 23.34 -1.39 -3.90
N LEU A 34 22.75 -0.33 -3.33
CA LEU A 34 21.66 0.43 -3.93
C LEU A 34 22.20 1.51 -4.88
N TYR A 35 21.41 1.84 -5.90
CA TYR A 35 21.64 3.00 -6.75
C TYR A 35 21.31 4.29 -6.01
N GLU A 36 20.12 4.32 -5.42
CA GLU A 36 19.59 5.46 -4.68
C GLU A 36 18.73 4.94 -3.51
N HIS A 37 18.75 5.70 -2.41
CA HIS A 37 17.84 5.49 -1.31
C HIS A 37 17.43 6.84 -0.71
N THR A 38 16.15 6.99 -0.40
CA THR A 38 15.62 8.15 0.32
C THR A 38 14.68 7.67 1.41
N SER A 39 14.58 8.41 2.51
CA SER A 39 13.66 8.12 3.61
C SER A 39 12.98 9.41 4.06
N SER A 40 11.68 9.32 4.32
CA SER A 40 10.83 10.42 4.74
C SER A 40 9.89 9.97 5.86
N HIS A 41 9.08 10.89 6.40
CA HIS A 41 8.01 10.53 7.34
C HIS A 41 6.93 9.62 6.70
N MET A 42 6.84 9.58 5.36
CA MET A 42 5.90 8.71 4.65
C MET A 42 6.42 7.29 4.49
N GLY A 43 7.74 7.09 4.41
CA GLY A 43 8.35 5.80 4.10
C GLY A 43 9.71 5.98 3.42
N SER A 44 10.23 4.89 2.89
CA SER A 44 11.53 4.84 2.22
C SER A 44 11.40 4.37 0.78
N VAL A 45 12.25 4.91 -0.10
CA VAL A 45 12.35 4.51 -1.50
C VAL A 45 13.75 3.96 -1.75
N TYR A 46 13.84 2.73 -2.26
CA TYR A 46 15.09 2.09 -2.69
C TYR A 46 15.06 1.84 -4.19
N ARG A 47 16.18 2.14 -4.86
CA ARG A 47 16.37 1.88 -6.29
C ARG A 47 17.67 1.13 -6.50
N GLY A 48 17.70 0.16 -7.39
CA GLY A 48 18.88 -0.61 -7.71
C GLY A 48 18.55 -1.93 -8.39
N ARG A 49 19.46 -2.91 -8.37
CA ARG A 49 19.11 -4.26 -8.80
C ARG A 49 18.13 -4.88 -7.80
N ILE A 50 17.19 -5.71 -8.27
CA ILE A 50 16.16 -6.29 -7.40
C ILE A 50 16.75 -7.06 -6.22
N GLU A 51 17.89 -7.74 -6.40
CA GLU A 51 18.56 -8.47 -5.31
C GLU A 51 19.02 -7.52 -4.20
N SER A 52 19.59 -6.36 -4.55
CA SER A 52 20.02 -5.35 -3.60
C SER A 52 18.85 -4.67 -2.90
N VAL A 53 17.79 -4.37 -3.66
CA VAL A 53 16.58 -3.71 -3.16
C VAL A 53 15.88 -4.61 -2.15
N LEU A 54 15.67 -5.89 -2.49
CA LEU A 54 15.04 -6.85 -1.59
C LEU A 54 15.94 -7.22 -0.40
N ASP A 55 17.27 -7.25 -0.55
CA ASP A 55 18.18 -7.47 0.59
C ASP A 55 18.05 -6.37 1.66
N ALA A 56 18.11 -5.10 1.24
CA ALA A 56 17.96 -3.97 2.17
C ALA A 56 16.56 -3.91 2.79
N TYR A 57 15.52 -4.21 2.01
CA TYR A 57 14.13 -4.30 2.49
C TYR A 57 13.92 -5.42 3.51
N LYS A 58 14.44 -6.63 3.24
CA LYS A 58 14.38 -7.74 4.19
C LYS A 58 15.12 -7.41 5.49
N ALA A 59 16.26 -6.73 5.41
CA ALA A 59 17.04 -6.33 6.57
C ALA A 59 16.28 -5.38 7.49
N TRP A 60 15.54 -4.41 6.94
CA TRP A 60 14.64 -3.53 7.70
C TRP A 60 13.70 -4.33 8.60
N PHE A 61 13.03 -5.32 8.02
CA PHE A 61 12.03 -6.10 8.72
C PHE A 61 12.62 -7.01 9.78
N ILE A 62 13.78 -7.60 9.50
CA ILE A 62 14.51 -8.41 10.48
C ILE A 62 14.94 -7.56 11.69
N TYR A 63 15.46 -6.35 11.47
CA TYR A 63 15.87 -5.48 12.56
C TYR A 63 14.71 -4.87 13.34
N MET A 64 13.55 -4.72 12.69
CA MET A 64 12.32 -4.22 13.30
C MET A 64 11.51 -5.29 14.01
N TYR A 65 11.71 -6.56 13.68
CA TYR A 65 10.91 -7.63 14.25
C TYR A 65 11.12 -7.74 15.76
N GLU A 66 10.01 -7.77 16.48
CA GLU A 66 9.97 -8.09 17.89
C GLU A 66 8.83 -9.10 18.16
N GLU A 67 9.17 -10.17 18.88
CA GLU A 67 8.22 -11.23 19.24
C GLU A 67 7.05 -10.65 20.05
N GLY A 68 5.82 -10.97 19.65
CA GLY A 68 4.60 -10.51 20.29
C GLY A 68 4.14 -9.11 19.89
N LYS A 69 4.91 -8.35 19.10
CA LYS A 69 4.49 -7.03 18.62
C LYS A 69 3.82 -7.13 17.25
N HIS A 70 2.64 -6.53 17.14
CA HIS A 70 1.94 -6.41 15.87
C HIS A 70 2.58 -5.29 15.04
N ALA A 71 2.92 -5.59 13.79
CA ALA A 71 3.40 -4.60 12.84
C ALA A 71 2.83 -4.86 11.45
N ILE A 72 2.63 -3.78 10.71
CA ILE A 72 2.18 -3.76 9.33
C ILE A 72 3.30 -3.20 8.47
N LEU A 73 3.56 -3.88 7.37
CA LEU A 73 4.63 -3.54 6.46
C LEU A 73 4.04 -3.46 5.06
N THR A 74 4.05 -2.28 4.47
CA THR A 74 3.51 -2.02 3.12
C THR A 74 4.64 -1.73 2.17
N ALA A 75 4.57 -2.26 0.95
CA ALA A 75 5.59 -2.02 -0.05
C ALA A 75 5.06 -2.15 -1.47
N THR A 76 5.54 -1.30 -2.36
CA THR A 76 5.26 -1.36 -3.79
C THR A 76 6.58 -1.50 -4.52
N ILE A 77 6.81 -2.68 -5.14
CA ILE A 77 7.93 -2.91 -6.05
C ILE A 77 7.51 -2.44 -7.44
N VAL A 78 8.37 -1.72 -8.15
CA VAL A 78 8.13 -1.29 -9.54
C VAL A 78 9.28 -1.76 -10.42
N HIS A 79 8.97 -2.32 -11.59
CA HIS A 79 9.95 -2.69 -12.61
C HIS A 79 9.68 -1.91 -13.89
N GLY A 80 10.71 -1.36 -14.51
CA GLY A 80 10.62 -0.83 -15.87
C GLY A 80 9.81 0.46 -16.00
N ASP A 81 9.75 1.31 -14.96
CA ASP A 81 9.18 2.65 -15.10
C ASP A 81 9.98 3.46 -16.14
N LYS A 82 9.30 4.33 -16.90
CA LYS A 82 9.96 5.16 -17.93
C LYS A 82 11.10 6.00 -17.35
N GLN A 83 10.96 6.49 -16.12
CA GLN A 83 12.00 7.27 -15.44
C GLN A 83 13.22 6.42 -15.04
N ASP A 84 13.04 5.11 -14.90
CA ASP A 84 14.12 4.15 -14.61
C ASP A 84 14.82 3.64 -15.88
N LYS A 85 14.12 3.61 -17.04
CA LYS A 85 14.68 3.14 -18.33
C LYS A 85 15.84 3.97 -18.85
N GLU A 86 16.02 5.20 -18.37
CA GLU A 86 17.11 6.10 -18.78
C GLU A 86 18.36 6.01 -17.88
N ILE A 87 18.31 5.22 -16.80
CA ILE A 87 19.39 5.13 -15.83
C ILE A 87 20.44 4.09 -16.28
N ASP A 88 21.65 4.57 -16.58
CA ASP A 88 22.83 3.72 -16.80
C ASP A 88 23.45 3.34 -15.44
N PHE A 89 22.80 2.40 -14.72
CA PHE A 89 23.27 1.93 -13.41
C PHE A 89 24.11 0.65 -13.54
N THR A 90 25.33 0.69 -13.01
CA THR A 90 26.12 -0.50 -12.71
C THR A 90 26.42 -0.50 -11.20
N PRO A 91 26.09 -1.58 -10.46
CA PRO A 91 26.42 -1.67 -9.05
C PRO A 91 27.91 -1.41 -8.80
N LYS A 92 28.21 -0.56 -7.81
CA LYS A 92 29.60 -0.23 -7.42
C LYS A 92 30.28 -1.36 -6.65
N VAL A 93 29.50 -2.34 -6.21
CA VAL A 93 29.93 -3.48 -5.40
C VAL A 93 29.63 -4.78 -6.12
N THR A 94 30.44 -5.81 -5.84
CA THR A 94 30.22 -7.16 -6.35
C THR A 94 29.20 -7.94 -5.52
N ASN A 95 29.14 -7.69 -4.22
CA ASN A 95 28.14 -8.28 -3.35
C ASN A 95 26.83 -7.48 -3.42
N LEU A 96 25.81 -8.07 -4.02
CA LEU A 96 24.48 -7.47 -4.15
C LEU A 96 23.57 -7.74 -2.95
N ARG A 97 23.99 -8.58 -2.00
CA ARG A 97 23.27 -8.84 -0.74
C ARG A 97 24.17 -8.55 0.46
N PRO A 98 24.56 -7.29 0.69
CA PRO A 98 25.44 -6.94 1.80
C PRO A 98 24.81 -7.15 3.19
N ASN A 99 23.48 -7.22 3.30
CA ASN A 99 22.78 -7.34 4.59
C ASN A 99 22.55 -8.78 5.04
N GLU A 100 22.39 -9.74 4.12
CA GLU A 100 22.10 -11.16 4.42
C GLU A 100 23.02 -11.77 5.49
N ALA A 101 24.31 -11.45 5.48
CA ALA A 101 25.29 -11.94 6.46
C ALA A 101 25.37 -11.11 7.75
N LYS A 102 24.77 -9.91 7.76
CA LYS A 102 24.82 -8.94 8.87
C LYS A 102 23.58 -9.00 9.76
N THR A 103 22.45 -9.35 9.18
CA THR A 103 21.18 -9.43 9.88
C THR A 103 21.15 -10.64 10.83
N PRO A 104 20.42 -10.53 11.96
CA PRO A 104 20.12 -11.68 12.79
C PRO A 104 19.49 -12.81 11.98
N ASN A 105 19.93 -14.05 12.25
CA ASN A 105 19.30 -15.24 11.68
C ASN A 105 18.01 -15.56 12.44
N ILE A 106 16.97 -14.79 12.16
CA ILE A 106 15.62 -14.97 12.71
C ILE A 106 14.62 -15.15 11.57
N ASP A 107 13.57 -15.89 11.86
CA ASP A 107 12.49 -16.14 10.93
C ASP A 107 11.18 -16.25 11.71
N PHE A 108 10.13 -15.65 11.18
CA PHE A 108 8.88 -15.43 11.89
C PHE A 108 7.70 -15.58 10.96
N ASP A 109 6.53 -15.86 11.53
CA ASP A 109 5.33 -16.04 10.74
C ASP A 109 4.79 -14.69 10.29
N ILE A 110 4.49 -14.60 9.01
CA ILE A 110 3.76 -13.48 8.43
C ILE A 110 2.48 -13.97 7.79
N VAL A 111 1.49 -13.09 7.87
CA VAL A 111 0.29 -13.15 7.05
C VAL A 111 0.34 -11.92 6.16
N GLY A 112 -0.10 -12.03 4.92
CA GLY A 112 -0.07 -10.90 4.03
C GLY A 112 -0.88 -11.08 2.77
N ARG A 113 -0.86 -10.04 1.95
CA ARG A 113 -1.43 -10.04 0.61
C ARG A 113 -0.49 -9.39 -0.35
N PHE A 114 -0.55 -9.82 -1.60
CA PHE A 114 0.07 -9.08 -2.69
C PHE A 114 -0.85 -8.97 -3.89
N SER A 115 -0.55 -7.99 -4.73
CA SER A 115 -1.24 -7.75 -5.98
C SER A 115 -0.25 -7.38 -7.06
N VAL A 116 -0.58 -7.74 -8.29
CA VAL A 116 0.26 -7.45 -9.46
C VAL A 116 -0.51 -6.51 -10.38
N TYR A 117 0.14 -5.44 -10.79
CA TYR A 117 -0.40 -4.46 -11.74
C TYR A 117 0.55 -4.39 -12.93
N VAL A 118 0.10 -4.89 -14.09
CA VAL A 118 0.84 -4.74 -15.34
C VAL A 118 0.33 -3.49 -16.04
N MET A 119 1.27 -2.64 -16.45
CA MET A 119 0.96 -1.30 -16.96
C MET A 119 0.89 -1.31 -18.49
N GLY A 120 -0.01 -0.51 -19.06
CA GLY A 120 -0.22 -0.46 -20.51
C GLY A 120 -1.37 -1.34 -20.98
N ASP A 121 -1.39 -1.67 -22.27
CA ASP A 121 -2.37 -2.54 -22.92
C ASP A 121 -1.92 -4.01 -23.03
N GLU A 122 -0.94 -4.42 -22.22
CA GLU A 122 -0.37 -5.77 -22.24
C GLU A 122 -1.41 -6.85 -21.90
N ASP A 123 -1.29 -8.03 -22.54
CA ASP A 123 -2.15 -9.18 -22.26
C ASP A 123 -1.77 -9.81 -20.92
N THR A 124 -2.71 -9.77 -19.97
CA THR A 124 -2.52 -10.20 -18.57
C THR A 124 -3.21 -11.53 -18.25
N ASP A 125 -3.82 -12.20 -19.24
CA ASP A 125 -4.63 -13.40 -19.02
C ASP A 125 -3.84 -14.58 -18.41
N ASP A 126 -2.51 -14.60 -18.57
CA ASP A 126 -1.65 -15.68 -18.10
C ASP A 126 -1.02 -15.43 -16.72
N ILE A 127 -1.21 -14.25 -16.10
CA ILE A 127 -0.58 -13.93 -14.81
C ILE A 127 -0.96 -14.98 -13.75
N ASP A 128 -2.25 -15.29 -13.65
CA ASP A 128 -2.75 -16.25 -12.66
C ASP A 128 -2.11 -17.65 -12.83
N ASN A 129 -1.88 -18.10 -14.08
CA ASN A 129 -1.21 -19.37 -14.35
C ASN A 129 0.28 -19.32 -13.99
N GLN A 130 0.96 -18.21 -14.30
CA GLN A 130 2.36 -18.02 -13.95
C GLN A 130 2.55 -18.05 -12.44
N LEU A 131 1.68 -17.36 -11.69
CA LEU A 131 1.74 -17.35 -10.22
C LEU A 131 1.38 -18.72 -9.64
N LEU A 132 0.38 -19.42 -10.18
CA LEU A 132 0.06 -20.79 -9.77
C LEU A 132 1.25 -21.76 -9.97
N SER A 133 2.03 -21.58 -11.04
CA SER A 133 3.22 -22.42 -11.27
C SER A 133 4.30 -22.22 -10.20
N ILE A 134 4.49 -20.98 -9.73
CA ILE A 134 5.43 -20.67 -8.64
C ILE A 134 4.93 -21.28 -7.32
N ASP A 135 3.63 -21.20 -7.06
CA ASP A 135 3.03 -21.75 -5.84
C ASP A 135 3.21 -23.28 -5.76
N GLN A 136 3.06 -23.98 -6.89
CA GLN A 136 3.34 -25.42 -6.99
C GLN A 136 4.81 -25.76 -6.74
N GLU A 137 5.75 -24.91 -7.14
CA GLU A 137 7.19 -25.10 -6.89
C GLU A 137 7.57 -24.88 -5.42
N LEU A 138 6.85 -24.00 -4.71
CA LEU A 138 7.14 -23.57 -3.34
C LEU A 138 6.21 -24.19 -2.27
N ASN A 139 5.48 -25.25 -2.59
CA ASN A 139 4.59 -26.00 -1.69
C ASN A 139 3.42 -25.17 -1.11
N ASP A 140 2.60 -24.57 -1.98
CA ASP A 140 1.25 -24.07 -1.65
C ASP A 140 1.24 -22.98 -0.54
N LEU A 141 1.96 -21.88 -0.76
CA LEU A 141 1.99 -20.71 0.12
C LEU A 141 0.73 -19.86 0.04
N THR A 142 -0.03 -19.96 -1.06
CA THR A 142 -1.08 -18.98 -1.38
C THR A 142 -2.49 -19.56 -1.42
N GLN A 143 -3.45 -18.79 -0.93
CA GLN A 143 -4.83 -18.90 -1.39
C GLN A 143 -5.03 -17.82 -2.44
N VAL A 144 -5.20 -18.23 -3.69
CA VAL A 144 -5.46 -17.31 -4.80
C VAL A 144 -6.90 -16.84 -4.71
N SER A 145 -7.09 -15.53 -4.51
CA SER A 145 -8.36 -14.88 -4.84
C SER A 145 -8.13 -14.03 -6.09
N LYS A 146 -9.13 -13.92 -6.97
CA LYS A 146 -8.99 -13.16 -8.22
C LYS A 146 -8.54 -11.72 -7.89
N GLU A 147 -7.44 -11.28 -8.48
CA GLU A 147 -6.80 -9.95 -8.32
C GLU A 147 -6.03 -9.69 -7.01
N GLU A 148 -6.07 -10.57 -6.01
CA GLU A 148 -5.37 -10.39 -4.73
C GLU A 148 -4.95 -11.75 -4.14
N TYR A 149 -3.67 -11.91 -3.84
CA TYR A 149 -3.07 -13.19 -3.46
C TYR A 149 -2.74 -13.20 -1.98
N GLU A 150 -3.27 -14.17 -1.23
CA GLU A 150 -2.97 -14.32 0.19
C GLU A 150 -1.63 -15.04 0.39
N LEU A 151 -0.82 -14.54 1.33
CA LEU A 151 0.49 -15.08 1.70
C LEU A 151 0.43 -15.51 3.16
N ARG A 152 0.78 -16.76 3.45
CA ARG A 152 0.97 -17.22 4.83
C ARG A 152 2.21 -18.09 4.94
N GLY A 153 3.05 -17.80 5.92
CA GLY A 153 4.19 -18.66 6.23
C GLY A 153 5.35 -17.89 6.83
N LYS A 154 6.51 -18.53 6.79
CA LYS A 154 7.76 -17.92 7.28
C LYS A 154 8.18 -16.75 6.39
N PHE A 155 8.64 -15.68 7.03
CA PHE A 155 9.13 -14.46 6.38
C PHE A 155 10.20 -14.76 5.32
N SER A 156 11.16 -15.63 5.65
CA SER A 156 12.20 -16.05 4.70
C SER A 156 11.60 -16.71 3.44
N HIS A 157 10.57 -17.54 3.61
CA HIS A 157 9.92 -18.27 2.53
C HIS A 157 9.05 -17.36 1.67
N VAL A 158 8.22 -16.51 2.28
CA VAL A 158 7.36 -15.56 1.56
C VAL A 158 8.19 -14.56 0.76
N THR A 159 9.29 -14.05 1.32
CA THR A 159 10.14 -13.13 0.57
C THR A 159 10.94 -13.79 -0.55
N ALA A 160 11.21 -15.10 -0.46
CA ALA A 160 11.76 -15.86 -1.57
C ALA A 160 10.70 -16.08 -2.67
N TYR A 161 9.44 -16.33 -2.28
CA TYR A 161 8.31 -16.43 -3.20
C TYR A 161 8.13 -15.14 -4.01
N ILE A 162 8.07 -13.98 -3.35
CA ILE A 162 7.93 -12.68 -4.04
C ILE A 162 9.10 -12.37 -4.99
N GLU A 163 10.31 -12.80 -4.64
CA GLU A 163 11.46 -12.66 -5.52
C GLU A 163 11.33 -13.50 -6.80
N GLN A 164 10.77 -14.72 -6.70
CA GLN A 164 10.47 -15.55 -7.86
C GLN A 164 9.31 -14.98 -8.70
N VAL A 165 8.28 -14.46 -8.05
CA VAL A 165 7.19 -13.74 -8.72
C VAL A 165 7.74 -12.59 -9.55
N TYR A 166 8.57 -11.74 -8.95
CA TYR A 166 9.24 -10.66 -9.67
C TYR A 166 10.05 -11.16 -10.86
N ALA A 167 10.91 -12.16 -10.64
CA ALA A 167 11.77 -12.71 -11.68
C ALA A 167 10.96 -13.26 -12.85
N LYS A 168 9.83 -13.91 -12.58
CA LYS A 168 8.92 -14.44 -13.60
C LYS A 168 8.26 -13.30 -14.39
N LEU A 169 7.66 -12.33 -13.70
CA LEU A 169 7.01 -11.18 -14.33
C LEU A 169 7.98 -10.37 -15.19
N ALA A 170 9.22 -10.17 -14.72
CA ALA A 170 10.28 -9.48 -15.46
C ALA A 170 10.73 -10.21 -16.74
N THR A 171 10.36 -11.49 -16.93
CA THR A 171 10.55 -12.17 -18.22
C THR A 171 9.39 -11.99 -19.19
N SER A 172 8.24 -11.54 -18.71
CA SER A 172 6.98 -11.48 -19.45
C SER A 172 6.52 -10.07 -19.76
N PHE A 173 6.86 -9.09 -18.91
CA PHE A 173 6.30 -7.74 -18.96
C PHE A 173 7.39 -6.67 -18.84
N ASP A 174 7.24 -5.60 -19.61
CA ASP A 174 8.22 -4.50 -19.67
C ASP A 174 8.01 -3.46 -18.55
N HIS A 175 6.80 -3.38 -17.98
CA HIS A 175 6.48 -2.50 -16.86
C HIS A 175 5.36 -3.09 -16.00
N PHE A 176 5.68 -3.36 -14.74
CA PHE A 176 4.70 -3.82 -13.75
C PHE A 176 5.04 -3.30 -12.34
N ALA A 177 4.04 -3.36 -11.47
CA ALA A 177 4.18 -3.15 -10.04
C ALA A 177 3.68 -4.36 -9.24
N ILE A 178 4.28 -4.60 -8.08
CA ILE A 178 3.84 -5.58 -7.09
C ILE A 178 3.58 -4.82 -5.79
N ASP A 179 2.33 -4.73 -5.36
CA ASP A 179 1.97 -4.23 -4.02
C ASP A 179 1.97 -5.38 -3.02
N LEU A 180 2.52 -5.11 -1.83
CA LEU A 180 2.79 -6.07 -0.77
C LEU A 180 2.32 -5.48 0.55
N LYS A 181 1.56 -6.27 1.31
CA LYS A 181 1.19 -5.95 2.68
C LYS A 181 1.46 -7.15 3.56
N TYR A 182 2.38 -7.01 4.50
CA TYR A 182 2.71 -8.03 5.49
C TYR A 182 2.29 -7.60 6.88
N TYR A 183 1.97 -8.61 7.69
CA TYR A 183 1.46 -8.46 9.04
C TYR A 183 2.19 -9.48 9.92
N THR A 184 2.84 -8.99 10.98
CA THR A 184 3.39 -9.83 12.04
C THR A 184 2.46 -9.81 13.24
N HIS A 185 2.31 -10.93 13.95
CA HIS A 185 1.46 -11.04 15.15
C HIS A 185 0.05 -10.46 14.98
N SER A 186 -0.55 -10.58 13.80
CA SER A 186 -1.87 -10.02 13.54
C SER A 186 -2.92 -10.67 14.45
N PRO A 187 -3.80 -9.88 15.09
CA PRO A 187 -4.92 -10.43 15.85
C PRO A 187 -5.90 -11.12 14.89
N LYS A 188 -6.36 -12.32 15.26
CA LYS A 188 -7.42 -12.98 14.50
C LYS A 188 -8.76 -12.31 14.82
N ILE A 189 -9.34 -11.66 13.83
CA ILE A 189 -10.66 -11.03 13.90
C ILE A 189 -11.47 -11.53 12.71
N ASP A 190 -12.61 -12.18 12.96
CA ASP A 190 -13.56 -12.56 11.93
C ASP A 190 -14.82 -11.70 12.10
N TYR A 191 -15.09 -10.80 11.15
CA TYR A 191 -16.33 -10.01 11.11
C TYR A 191 -16.94 -10.02 9.71
N HIS A 192 -18.25 -10.23 9.64
CA HIS A 192 -19.02 -10.14 8.40
C HIS A 192 -20.32 -9.38 8.67
N SER A 193 -20.56 -8.31 7.92
CA SER A 193 -21.86 -7.64 7.94
C SER A 193 -22.85 -8.33 6.99
N LYS A 194 -24.15 -8.18 7.25
CA LYS A 194 -25.19 -8.62 6.31
C LYS A 194 -25.52 -7.47 5.37
N SER A 195 -25.13 -7.59 4.11
CA SER A 195 -25.44 -6.65 3.05
C SER A 195 -26.95 -6.52 2.78
N SER A 196 -27.40 -5.29 2.50
CA SER A 196 -28.74 -4.98 1.96
C SER A 196 -28.74 -4.71 0.44
N GLN A 197 -27.56 -4.61 -0.19
CA GLN A 197 -27.40 -4.29 -1.61
C GLN A 197 -27.46 -5.54 -2.49
N LYS A 198 -27.92 -5.38 -3.74
CA LYS A 198 -27.88 -6.46 -4.73
C LYS A 198 -26.48 -6.55 -5.31
N LYS A 199 -26.01 -7.77 -5.56
CA LYS A 199 -24.69 -8.08 -6.15
C LYS A 199 -24.40 -7.38 -7.49
N THR A 200 -25.44 -6.92 -8.19
CA THR A 200 -25.34 -6.16 -9.46
C THR A 200 -24.94 -4.70 -9.28
N ASP A 201 -25.02 -4.16 -8.06
CA ASP A 201 -24.86 -2.73 -7.79
C ASP A 201 -23.45 -2.40 -7.21
N ILE A 202 -22.57 -3.41 -7.15
CA ILE A 202 -21.22 -3.35 -6.59
C ILE A 202 -20.23 -3.03 -7.71
N THR A 203 -19.62 -1.84 -7.65
CA THR A 203 -18.59 -1.40 -8.62
C THR A 203 -17.23 -1.20 -7.98
N THR A 204 -17.20 -0.85 -6.69
CA THR A 204 -15.98 -0.50 -5.96
C THR A 204 -15.69 -1.50 -4.84
N LYS A 205 -14.42 -1.90 -4.71
CA LYS A 205 -13.88 -2.64 -3.55
C LYS A 205 -12.81 -1.78 -2.90
N ALA A 206 -12.88 -1.57 -1.59
CA ALA A 206 -11.81 -0.96 -0.81
C ALA A 206 -11.37 -1.92 0.31
N SER A 207 -10.10 -2.33 0.29
CA SER A 207 -9.47 -3.09 1.37
C SER A 207 -8.63 -2.13 2.21
N ILE A 208 -9.02 -1.90 3.46
CA ILE A 208 -8.38 -0.92 4.33
C ILE A 208 -7.81 -1.55 5.60
N THR A 209 -6.73 -0.98 6.10
CA THR A 209 -6.19 -1.26 7.43
C THR A 209 -5.80 0.02 8.14
N THR A 210 -6.18 0.14 9.40
CA THR A 210 -5.66 1.16 10.32
C THR A 210 -4.61 0.58 11.24
N SER A 211 -3.59 1.39 11.50
CA SER A 211 -2.52 1.12 12.45
C SER A 211 -2.54 2.19 13.54
N PRO A 212 -3.46 2.11 14.53
CA PRO A 212 -3.34 2.92 15.73
C PRO A 212 -2.06 2.45 16.44
N MET A 213 -1.01 3.28 16.46
CA MET A 213 0.28 2.91 17.05
C MET A 213 0.22 3.09 18.57
N THR A 214 -0.55 2.22 19.20
CA THR A 214 -0.72 2.14 20.65
C THR A 214 -0.89 0.67 21.06
N VAL A 215 -0.48 0.33 22.28
CA VAL A 215 -0.73 -1.00 22.86
C VAL A 215 -2.22 -1.35 22.96
N ASN A 216 -3.11 -0.37 22.97
CA ASN A 216 -4.57 -0.55 23.02
C ASN A 216 -5.24 -0.55 21.64
N TYR A 217 -4.50 -0.79 20.56
CA TYR A 217 -4.99 -0.67 19.18
C TYR A 217 -6.29 -1.44 18.89
N MET A 218 -6.49 -2.60 19.51
CA MET A 218 -7.72 -3.40 19.38
C MET A 218 -8.96 -2.68 19.91
N GLU A 219 -8.83 -1.94 21.01
CA GLU A 219 -9.93 -1.16 21.56
C GLU A 219 -10.28 -0.02 20.60
N VAL A 220 -9.29 0.68 20.06
CA VAL A 220 -9.47 1.74 19.06
C VAL A 220 -10.20 1.20 17.84
N ILE A 221 -9.75 0.08 17.26
CA ILE A 221 -10.41 -0.54 16.10
C ILE A 221 -11.86 -0.91 16.40
N ASN A 222 -12.15 -1.52 17.55
CA ASN A 222 -13.52 -1.87 17.93
C ASN A 222 -14.42 -0.63 18.13
N GLN A 223 -13.88 0.45 18.71
CA GLN A 223 -14.61 1.71 18.86
C GLN A 223 -14.92 2.33 17.50
N VAL A 224 -13.98 2.32 16.56
CA VAL A 224 -14.19 2.78 15.17
C VAL A 224 -15.31 1.98 14.51
N LEU A 225 -15.22 0.65 14.54
CA LEU A 225 -16.24 -0.23 13.96
C LEU A 225 -17.64 -0.02 14.56
N SER A 226 -17.72 0.42 15.83
CA SER A 226 -19.01 0.72 16.47
C SER A 226 -19.62 2.07 16.06
N LYS A 227 -18.82 3.00 15.52
CA LYS A 227 -19.24 4.34 15.10
C LYS A 227 -19.55 4.43 13.61
N VAL A 228 -18.87 3.63 12.79
CA VAL A 228 -19.05 3.59 11.34
C VAL A 228 -20.36 2.89 10.98
N ASP A 229 -21.21 3.58 10.22
CA ASP A 229 -22.41 2.99 9.61
C ASP A 229 -22.03 2.35 8.26
N ASP A 230 -21.98 1.01 8.23
CA ASP A 230 -21.68 0.21 7.05
C ASP A 230 -22.95 -0.29 6.32
N SER A 231 -24.14 0.21 6.67
CA SER A 231 -25.43 -0.30 6.15
C SER A 231 -25.62 -0.15 4.63
N ALA A 232 -24.84 0.75 4.02
CA ALA A 232 -24.85 1.05 2.59
C ALA A 232 -23.81 0.25 1.77
N VAL A 233 -23.04 -0.65 2.40
CA VAL A 233 -22.00 -1.45 1.75
C VAL A 233 -22.00 -2.90 2.24
N GLU A 234 -21.34 -3.80 1.52
CA GLU A 234 -20.95 -5.10 2.07
C GLU A 234 -19.61 -4.96 2.79
N ALA A 235 -19.53 -5.42 4.04
CA ALA A 235 -18.29 -5.39 4.82
C ALA A 235 -17.86 -6.80 5.22
N ALA A 236 -16.58 -7.10 5.04
CA ALA A 236 -15.93 -8.30 5.53
C ALA A 236 -14.58 -7.94 6.13
N MET A 237 -14.25 -8.49 7.29
CA MET A 237 -12.97 -8.28 7.96
C MET A 237 -12.34 -9.63 8.27
N ASP A 238 -11.04 -9.70 8.03
CA ASP A 238 -10.18 -10.83 8.36
C ASP A 238 -8.97 -10.34 9.18
N ASP A 239 -7.97 -11.20 9.36
CA ASP A 239 -6.73 -10.90 10.09
C ASP A 239 -5.75 -9.98 9.32
N ILE A 240 -6.17 -9.37 8.20
CA ILE A 240 -5.35 -8.50 7.35
C ILE A 240 -6.02 -7.14 7.17
N ALA A 241 -7.28 -7.11 6.73
CA ALA A 241 -7.96 -5.89 6.35
C ALA A 241 -9.48 -5.95 6.56
N THR A 242 -10.09 -4.76 6.66
CA THR A 242 -11.52 -4.58 6.49
C THR A 242 -11.80 -4.24 5.03
N THR A 243 -12.56 -5.09 4.36
CA THR A 243 -12.95 -4.95 2.96
C THR A 243 -14.38 -4.43 2.87
N TYR A 244 -14.57 -3.30 2.21
CA TYR A 244 -15.87 -2.74 1.85
C TYR A 244 -16.12 -2.91 0.34
N ARG A 245 -17.34 -3.30 -0.02
CA ARG A 245 -17.78 -3.45 -1.41
C ARG A 245 -19.12 -2.78 -1.60
N GLY A 246 -19.26 -1.99 -2.65
CA GLY A 246 -20.53 -1.35 -2.98
C GLY A 246 -20.38 -0.34 -4.10
N ASN A 247 -21.31 0.60 -4.14
CA ASN A 247 -21.19 1.77 -5.00
C ASN A 247 -20.07 2.70 -4.50
N GLN A 248 -19.35 3.34 -5.43
CA GLN A 248 -18.27 4.29 -5.17
C GLN A 248 -18.60 5.27 -4.02
N THR A 249 -19.70 6.01 -4.09
CA THR A 249 -20.02 7.04 -3.10
C THR A 249 -20.21 6.45 -1.70
N ALA A 250 -20.79 5.25 -1.58
CA ALA A 250 -20.96 4.57 -0.30
C ALA A 250 -19.62 4.05 0.25
N VAL A 251 -18.77 3.53 -0.63
CA VAL A 251 -17.44 3.03 -0.25
C VAL A 251 -16.53 4.17 0.19
N PHE A 252 -16.53 5.31 -0.50
CA PHE A 252 -15.77 6.48 -0.06
C PHE A 252 -16.30 7.08 1.25
N ASP A 253 -17.62 7.12 1.44
CA ASP A 253 -18.23 7.54 2.71
C ASP A 253 -17.79 6.66 3.89
N VAL A 254 -17.87 5.33 3.75
CA VAL A 254 -17.53 4.41 4.84
C VAL A 254 -16.03 4.41 5.17
N ILE A 255 -15.14 4.46 4.17
CA ILE A 255 -13.68 4.47 4.43
C ILE A 255 -13.23 5.82 5.01
N LYS A 256 -13.86 6.93 4.60
CA LYS A 256 -13.65 8.25 5.20
C LYS A 256 -14.10 8.24 6.65
N ALA A 257 -15.31 7.76 6.94
CA ALA A 257 -15.79 7.64 8.30
C ALA A 257 -14.90 6.76 9.19
N TYR A 258 -14.45 5.63 8.65
CA TYR A 258 -13.52 4.74 9.33
C TYR A 258 -12.24 5.45 9.74
N TYR A 259 -11.60 6.17 8.82
CA TYR A 259 -10.37 6.87 9.14
C TYR A 259 -10.60 8.01 10.14
N LEU A 260 -11.61 8.85 9.92
CA LEU A 260 -11.90 10.01 10.79
C LEU A 260 -12.25 9.57 12.23
N HIS A 261 -13.00 8.48 12.41
CA HIS A 261 -13.28 7.94 13.74
C HIS A 261 -12.09 7.25 14.41
N SER A 262 -11.06 6.88 13.63
CA SER A 262 -9.83 6.28 14.16
C SER A 262 -8.80 7.32 14.61
N TYR A 263 -9.05 8.59 14.34
CA TYR A 263 -8.20 9.68 14.78
C TYR A 263 -8.36 9.93 16.28
N GLU A 264 -7.24 9.99 16.98
CA GLU A 264 -7.12 10.44 18.35
C GLU A 264 -5.97 11.44 18.40
N GLU A 265 -6.15 12.53 19.16
CA GLU A 265 -5.11 13.55 19.30
C GLU A 265 -3.87 12.95 19.98
N GLU A 266 -2.67 13.39 19.56
CA GLU A 266 -1.37 12.91 20.06
C GLU A 266 -1.03 11.41 19.79
N GLN A 267 -1.93 10.65 19.15
CA GLN A 267 -1.67 9.27 18.77
C GLN A 267 -1.26 9.17 17.28
N TYR A 268 -0.15 8.49 17.01
CA TYR A 268 0.18 8.15 15.62
C TYR A 268 -0.83 7.14 15.10
N ASN A 269 -1.40 7.43 13.93
CA ASN A 269 -2.28 6.53 13.21
C ASN A 269 -1.91 6.54 11.72
N ALA A 270 -1.69 5.34 11.16
CA ALA A 270 -1.55 5.15 9.72
C ALA A 270 -2.77 4.41 9.17
N PHE A 271 -3.38 4.97 8.14
CA PHE A 271 -4.45 4.37 7.37
C PHE A 271 -3.94 3.98 6.01
N VAL A 272 -4.03 2.70 5.68
CA VAL A 272 -3.58 2.13 4.41
C VAL A 272 -4.79 1.57 3.69
N GLY A 273 -4.95 1.88 2.41
CA GLY A 273 -6.06 1.38 1.61
C GLY A 273 -5.61 0.97 0.21
N THR A 274 -6.26 -0.06 -0.33
CA THR A 274 -6.29 -0.31 -1.78
C THR A 274 -7.74 -0.23 -2.22
N ILE A 275 -8.02 0.73 -3.10
CA ILE A 275 -9.34 0.98 -3.70
C ILE A 275 -9.29 0.50 -5.14
N ARG A 276 -10.30 -0.26 -5.58
CA ARG A 276 -10.37 -0.83 -6.92
C ARG A 276 -11.74 -0.63 -7.53
N ASN A 277 -11.74 -0.36 -8.83
CA ASN A 277 -12.93 -0.48 -9.66
C ASN A 277 -12.92 -1.85 -10.36
N SER A 278 -14.06 -2.53 -10.36
CA SER A 278 -14.24 -3.84 -10.99
C SER A 278 -15.48 -3.94 -11.87
N ASN A 279 -16.20 -2.85 -12.17
CA ASN A 279 -17.37 -2.92 -13.06
C ASN A 279 -17.91 -1.58 -13.63
N THR A 280 -18.64 -1.70 -14.74
CA THR A 280 -19.14 -0.63 -15.63
C THR A 280 -20.48 0.01 -15.28
N ASP A 281 -21.15 -0.40 -14.18
CA ASP A 281 -22.54 0.02 -13.96
C ASP A 281 -22.64 1.36 -13.21
N GLN A 282 -22.95 2.43 -13.97
CA GLN A 282 -23.33 3.73 -13.42
C GLN A 282 -24.70 3.65 -12.72
N MET A 283 -24.76 3.90 -11.41
CA MET A 283 -26.03 4.01 -10.68
C MET A 283 -26.16 5.29 -9.84
N ASN A 284 -27.41 5.75 -9.73
CA ASN A 284 -27.90 7.03 -9.23
C ASN A 284 -27.42 7.44 -7.81
N GLN A 285 -27.14 8.73 -7.67
CA GLN A 285 -26.17 9.33 -6.73
C GLN A 285 -26.69 9.81 -5.35
N LYS A 286 -27.96 9.66 -4.95
CA LYS A 286 -28.52 10.56 -3.91
C LYS A 286 -28.72 10.02 -2.49
N LEU A 287 -28.39 8.76 -2.16
CA LEU A 287 -28.71 8.16 -0.84
C LEU A 287 -27.58 7.33 -0.20
N LEU A 288 -26.31 7.59 -0.55
CA LEU A 288 -25.22 6.68 -0.19
C LEU A 288 -24.22 7.18 0.86
N ARG A 289 -24.22 8.47 1.20
CA ARG A 289 -23.36 9.01 2.28
C ARG A 289 -24.10 8.97 3.61
N VAL A 290 -24.11 7.83 4.27
CA VAL A 290 -24.82 7.62 5.55
C VAL A 290 -24.01 8.13 6.74
N ASN A 291 -22.69 8.25 6.60
CA ASN A 291 -21.80 8.71 7.66
C ASN A 291 -21.54 10.23 7.63
N GLN A 292 -21.75 10.91 6.49
CA GLN A 292 -21.39 12.32 6.30
C GLN A 292 -21.75 13.24 7.48
N SER A 293 -22.98 13.20 7.99
CA SER A 293 -23.41 14.07 9.10
C SER A 293 -22.71 13.79 10.43
N ALA A 294 -22.14 12.59 10.60
CA ALA A 294 -21.39 12.23 11.81
C ALA A 294 -19.91 12.64 11.75
N ILE A 295 -19.41 12.96 10.55
CA ILE A 295 -17.98 13.17 10.30
C ILE A 295 -17.65 14.53 9.66
N GLU A 296 -18.66 15.31 9.26
CA GLU A 296 -18.46 16.61 8.59
C GLU A 296 -17.70 17.64 9.45
N ASP A 297 -17.84 17.56 10.77
CA ASP A 297 -17.17 18.45 11.73
C ASP A 297 -15.81 17.90 12.22
N ILE A 298 -15.39 16.70 11.79
CA ILE A 298 -14.09 16.12 12.16
C ILE A 298 -13.07 16.53 11.11
N ASP A 299 -12.12 17.39 11.49
CA ASP A 299 -11.07 17.84 10.59
C ASP A 299 -9.72 17.99 11.32
N PHE A 300 -8.65 17.62 10.62
CA PHE A 300 -7.28 17.66 11.10
C PHE A 300 -6.31 17.55 9.92
N ASP A 301 -5.09 18.04 10.12
CA ASP A 301 -4.06 17.97 9.09
C ASP A 301 -3.51 16.54 8.95
N VAL A 302 -3.31 16.13 7.70
CA VAL A 302 -2.71 14.85 7.32
C VAL A 302 -1.58 15.05 6.34
N ILE A 303 -0.66 14.10 6.36
CA ILE A 303 0.23 13.79 5.25
C ILE A 303 -0.30 12.50 4.61
N ALA A 304 -0.28 12.44 3.30
CA ALA A 304 -0.73 11.26 2.59
C ALA A 304 0.16 10.94 1.40
N ARG A 305 -0.04 9.75 0.86
CA ARG A 305 0.56 9.29 -0.38
C ARG A 305 -0.48 8.51 -1.14
N PHE A 306 -0.49 8.66 -2.47
CA PHE A 306 -1.19 7.71 -3.32
C PHE A 306 -0.35 7.23 -4.49
N SER A 307 -0.60 5.99 -4.89
CA SER A 307 -0.13 5.40 -6.14
C SER A 307 -1.35 5.00 -6.97
N LEU A 308 -1.31 5.29 -8.27
CA LEU A 308 -2.44 5.07 -9.19
C LEU A 308 -2.01 4.11 -10.29
N PHE A 309 -2.79 3.06 -10.50
CA PHE A 309 -2.57 2.03 -11.51
C PHE A 309 -3.77 1.94 -12.46
N PRO A 310 -3.85 2.79 -13.50
CA PRO A 310 -4.84 2.65 -14.57
C PRO A 310 -4.44 1.47 -15.46
N LEU A 311 -5.28 0.43 -15.53
CA LEU A 311 -4.94 -0.83 -16.19
C LEU A 311 -5.61 -0.94 -17.56
N GLY A 312 -4.98 -1.72 -18.46
CA GLY A 312 -5.52 -2.05 -19.78
C GLY A 312 -5.54 -0.89 -20.78
N ILE A 313 -4.76 0.17 -20.52
CA ILE A 313 -4.67 1.36 -21.38
C ILE A 313 -3.23 1.84 -21.55
N ASP A 314 -2.84 2.21 -22.76
CA ASP A 314 -1.50 2.74 -23.06
C ASP A 314 -1.24 4.13 -22.45
N GLN A 315 -2.30 4.92 -22.32
CA GLN A 315 -2.23 6.31 -21.86
C GLN A 315 -2.26 6.42 -20.33
N TYR A 316 -1.99 5.33 -19.59
CA TYR A 316 -2.04 5.33 -18.12
C TYR A 316 -1.19 6.45 -17.50
N HIS A 317 -0.02 6.76 -18.07
CA HIS A 317 0.82 7.87 -17.60
C HIS A 317 0.12 9.23 -17.68
N ASP A 318 -0.67 9.48 -18.73
CA ASP A 318 -1.40 10.74 -18.88
C ASP A 318 -2.50 10.85 -17.83
N VAL A 319 -3.15 9.74 -17.47
CA VAL A 319 -4.14 9.68 -16.39
C VAL A 319 -3.48 9.94 -15.03
N ILE A 320 -2.33 9.32 -14.76
CA ILE A 320 -1.53 9.57 -13.55
C ILE A 320 -1.12 11.04 -13.48
N GLN A 321 -0.67 11.62 -14.59
CA GLN A 321 -0.27 13.03 -14.62
C GLN A 321 -1.45 13.97 -14.39
N GLN A 322 -2.62 13.70 -14.97
CA GLN A 322 -3.84 14.46 -14.71
C GLN A 322 -4.26 14.39 -13.23
N ALA A 323 -4.23 13.21 -12.62
CA ALA A 323 -4.52 13.05 -11.18
C ALA A 323 -3.55 13.86 -10.31
N ARG A 324 -2.25 13.86 -10.65
CA ARG A 324 -1.24 14.68 -9.98
C ARG A 324 -1.50 16.17 -10.14
N ASP A 325 -1.84 16.61 -11.35
CA ASP A 325 -2.10 18.02 -11.62
C ASP A 325 -3.36 18.51 -10.90
N GLU A 326 -4.38 17.67 -10.74
CA GLU A 326 -5.55 17.97 -9.90
C GLU A 326 -5.13 18.21 -8.43
N GLY A 327 -4.28 17.34 -7.87
CA GLY A 327 -3.75 17.53 -6.53
C GLY A 327 -2.91 18.81 -6.39
N LYS A 328 -2.13 19.17 -7.41
CA LYS A 328 -1.37 20.43 -7.44
C LYS A 328 -2.29 21.65 -7.51
N ASN A 329 -3.34 21.60 -8.31
CA ASN A 329 -4.31 22.69 -8.44
C ASN A 329 -5.05 22.95 -7.13
N ARG A 330 -5.26 21.92 -6.31
CA ARG A 330 -5.81 22.02 -4.95
C ARG A 330 -4.80 22.47 -3.89
N GLY A 331 -3.52 22.54 -4.23
CA GLY A 331 -2.45 22.84 -3.28
C GLY A 331 -2.14 21.70 -2.31
N LEU A 332 -2.55 20.47 -2.62
CA LEU A 332 -2.34 19.30 -1.76
C LEU A 332 -0.98 18.65 -1.98
N VAL A 333 -0.44 18.68 -3.20
CA VAL A 333 0.81 17.97 -3.53
C VAL A 333 2.02 18.60 -2.84
N ILE A 334 2.74 17.80 -2.05
CA ILE A 334 4.01 18.17 -1.42
C ILE A 334 5.15 17.45 -2.15
N GLN A 335 6.33 18.11 -2.18
CA GLN A 335 7.57 17.74 -2.88
C GLN A 335 7.59 16.34 -3.56
N ASP A 336 7.89 16.32 -4.86
CA ASP A 336 8.01 15.16 -5.75
C ASP A 336 9.22 14.22 -5.42
N LEU A 337 9.51 13.98 -4.14
CA LEU A 337 10.63 13.16 -3.66
C LEU A 337 10.50 11.67 -3.99
N ASP A 338 9.36 11.25 -4.54
CA ASP A 338 9.06 9.86 -4.83
C ASP A 338 8.54 9.72 -6.26
N ILE A 339 9.22 8.88 -7.04
CA ILE A 339 8.91 8.64 -8.45
C ILE A 339 7.84 7.55 -8.65
N TYR A 340 7.49 6.81 -7.60
CA TYR A 340 6.55 5.69 -7.63
C TYR A 340 5.19 6.00 -6.97
N GLY A 341 4.97 7.25 -6.58
CA GLY A 341 3.70 7.71 -6.01
C GLY A 341 3.75 9.19 -5.65
N THR A 342 2.60 9.78 -5.36
CA THR A 342 2.47 11.23 -5.11
C THR A 342 2.18 11.49 -3.65
N ASN A 343 3.01 12.33 -3.02
CA ASN A 343 2.83 12.74 -1.64
C ASN A 343 1.92 13.98 -1.56
N LEU A 344 1.07 14.00 -0.55
CA LEU A 344 0.07 15.03 -0.29
C LEU A 344 0.18 15.54 1.14
N SER A 345 -0.28 16.77 1.37
CA SER A 345 -0.54 17.34 2.70
C SER A 345 -1.75 18.25 2.64
N GLY A 346 -2.55 18.27 3.69
CA GLY A 346 -3.71 19.16 3.80
C GLY A 346 -4.68 18.69 4.87
N SER A 347 -5.86 19.28 4.90
CA SER A 347 -6.98 18.79 5.70
C SER A 347 -7.33 17.35 5.30
N VAL A 348 -7.70 16.53 6.28
CA VAL A 348 -8.17 15.17 6.03
C VAL A 348 -9.40 15.15 5.12
N GLN A 349 -10.26 16.16 5.21
CA GLN A 349 -11.44 16.27 4.37
C GLN A 349 -11.03 16.45 2.90
N ASP A 350 -10.16 17.43 2.62
CA ASP A 350 -9.69 17.73 1.27
C ASP A 350 -8.91 16.56 0.64
N VAL A 351 -8.09 15.88 1.43
CA VAL A 351 -7.30 14.72 0.97
C VAL A 351 -8.18 13.52 0.65
N MET A 352 -9.19 13.23 1.49
CA MET A 352 -10.12 12.12 1.21
C MET A 352 -11.03 12.42 0.02
N ASP A 353 -11.48 13.67 -0.14
CA ASP A 353 -12.26 14.10 -1.31
C ASP A 353 -11.41 14.01 -2.59
N PHE A 354 -10.13 14.42 -2.52
CA PHE A 354 -9.20 14.26 -3.63
C PHE A 354 -9.04 12.80 -4.09
N PHE A 355 -9.00 11.81 -3.17
CA PHE A 355 -8.93 10.40 -3.57
C PHE A 355 -10.20 9.94 -4.31
N GLU A 356 -11.37 10.45 -3.93
CA GLU A 356 -12.63 10.18 -4.64
C GLU A 356 -12.60 10.80 -6.04
N ASP A 357 -12.08 12.02 -6.19
CA ASP A 357 -11.94 12.66 -7.49
C ASP A 357 -10.93 11.95 -8.41
N VAL A 358 -9.83 11.43 -7.85
CA VAL A 358 -8.87 10.59 -8.61
C VAL A 358 -9.56 9.32 -9.10
N TYR A 359 -10.42 8.71 -8.28
CA TYR A 359 -11.23 7.57 -8.70
C TYR A 359 -12.15 7.94 -9.87
N GLU A 360 -12.90 9.03 -9.76
CA GLU A 360 -13.83 9.48 -10.82
C GLU A 360 -13.10 9.79 -12.11
N LEU A 361 -12.00 10.55 -12.03
CA LEU A 361 -11.14 10.84 -13.17
C LEU A 361 -10.67 9.56 -13.86
N THR A 362 -10.16 8.60 -13.10
CA THR A 362 -9.62 7.35 -13.66
C THR A 362 -10.72 6.50 -14.29
N ALA A 363 -11.91 6.46 -13.67
CA ALA A 363 -13.08 5.75 -14.19
C ALA A 363 -13.61 6.32 -15.52
N THR A 364 -13.23 7.54 -15.91
CA THR A 364 -13.54 8.06 -17.26
C THR A 364 -12.60 7.53 -18.35
N HIS A 365 -11.50 6.89 -17.99
CA HIS A 365 -10.45 6.43 -18.90
C HIS A 365 -10.36 4.91 -18.99
N THR A 366 -10.59 4.19 -17.88
CA THR A 366 -10.57 2.72 -17.83
C THR A 366 -11.54 2.19 -16.78
N ASP A 367 -12.10 1.01 -17.06
CA ASP A 367 -12.99 0.29 -16.14
C ASP A 367 -12.22 -0.50 -15.07
N GLN A 368 -10.90 -0.64 -15.23
CA GLN A 368 -10.04 -1.40 -14.34
C GLN A 368 -8.88 -0.55 -13.86
N PHE A 369 -8.84 -0.30 -12.55
CA PHE A 369 -7.75 0.41 -11.93
C PHE A 369 -7.67 0.13 -10.43
N ALA A 370 -6.49 0.39 -9.86
CA ALA A 370 -6.26 0.40 -8.43
C ALA A 370 -5.68 1.74 -7.98
N ILE A 371 -6.09 2.19 -6.80
CA ILE A 371 -5.53 3.32 -6.07
C ILE A 371 -5.04 2.80 -4.74
N GLU A 372 -3.76 2.98 -4.47
CA GLU A 372 -3.17 2.70 -3.16
C GLU A 372 -3.02 4.01 -2.42
N ILE A 373 -3.47 4.04 -1.17
CA ILE A 373 -3.43 5.23 -0.33
C ILE A 373 -2.77 4.90 1.01
N ILE A 374 -1.99 5.85 1.49
CA ILE A 374 -1.48 5.88 2.87
C ILE A 374 -1.79 7.27 3.41
N VAL A 375 -2.48 7.34 4.54
CA VAL A 375 -2.84 8.61 5.21
C VAL A 375 -2.35 8.53 6.65
N LYS A 376 -1.64 9.55 7.09
CA LYS A 376 -1.11 9.66 8.46
C LYS A 376 -1.47 11.03 9.01
N ALA A 377 -2.09 11.06 10.19
CA ALA A 377 -2.35 12.33 10.88
C ALA A 377 -1.03 13.04 11.22
N THR A 378 -0.99 14.37 11.22
CA THR A 378 0.24 15.13 11.52
C THR A 378 0.38 15.55 12.98
N SER A 379 -0.66 15.38 13.79
CA SER A 379 -0.70 15.84 15.19
C SER A 379 0.48 15.33 16.03
N TRP A 380 0.96 14.11 15.79
CA TRP A 380 2.15 13.55 16.45
C TRP A 380 3.47 14.22 15.99
N MET A 381 3.56 14.71 14.75
CA MET A 381 4.79 15.31 14.22
C MET A 381 5.15 16.62 14.91
N ASN A 382 4.18 17.33 15.47
CA ASN A 382 4.42 18.57 16.23
C ASN A 382 5.24 18.32 17.52
N HIS A 383 5.38 17.07 17.97
CA HIS A 383 6.12 16.70 19.17
C HIS A 383 7.49 16.07 18.90
N THR A 384 7.81 15.80 17.64
CA THR A 384 9.11 15.28 17.21
C THR A 384 9.69 16.18 16.13
N THR A 385 10.68 17.01 16.50
CA THR A 385 11.62 17.60 15.54
C THR A 385 12.37 16.46 14.84
N MET A 386 11.78 15.91 13.78
CA MET A 386 12.44 14.97 12.87
C MET A 386 13.09 15.80 11.76
N ASP A 387 14.35 16.17 12.00
CA ASP A 387 15.21 16.67 10.93
C ASP A 387 15.62 15.48 10.05
N LEU A 388 14.90 15.27 8.95
CA LEU A 388 15.24 14.29 7.90
C LEU A 388 16.05 14.95 6.78
N SER A 389 16.66 16.11 7.01
CA SER A 389 17.55 16.70 6.01
C SER A 389 18.85 15.90 5.89
N HIS A 390 18.89 15.07 4.85
CA HIS A 390 20.07 14.68 4.07
C HIS A 390 21.29 14.24 4.88
N ASP A 391 21.45 12.92 5.05
CA ASP A 391 22.76 12.26 5.04
C ASP A 391 22.74 11.14 4.00
#